data_AF-A0AA41N8R3-F1
#
_entry.id   AF-A0AA41N8R3-F1
#
_cell.length_a   1.000
_cell.length_b   1.000
_cell.length_c   1.000
_cell.angle_alpha   90.00
_cell.angle_beta   90.00
_cell.angle_gamma   90.00
#
_symmetry.space_group_name_H-M   'P 1'
#
loop_
_entity.id
_entity.type
_entity.pdbx_description
1 polymer ?
#
loop_
_entity_poly.entity_id
_entity_poly.type
_entity_poly.pdbx_seq_one_letter_code
_entity_poly.pdbx_strand_id
1 'polypeptide(L)'
;MVGVNSEGEVACCKQWICDLSYIPDGARLSQKAGQVIHIICILSHPIKNTNDANSCQIIIPQNQVNRKSDICVCMISYAHNVASQGKYITIASPMVETAESEKEIEPALELLQPIDQKFMAISDLW
;
A
#
# COMPACT_ATOMS: atom_id res chain seq x y z
N MET A 1 -6.70 -8.62 37.75
CA MET A 1 -6.26 -7.30 37.28
C MET A 1 -6.45 -7.28 35.78
N VAL A 2 -7.08 -6.24 35.20
CA VAL A 2 -7.29 -6.12 33.75
C VAL A 2 -6.48 -4.92 33.27
N GLY A 3 -5.57 -5.14 32.33
CA GLY A 3 -4.59 -4.14 31.89
C GLY A 3 -3.54 -4.72 30.97
N VAL A 4 -2.64 -3.88 30.49
CA VAL A 4 -1.50 -4.28 29.63
C VAL A 4 -0.26 -4.46 30.50
N ASN A 5 0.44 -5.59 30.35
CA ASN A 5 1.74 -5.82 30.97
C ASN A 5 2.85 -5.47 29.97
N SER A 6 3.83 -4.67 30.40
CA SER A 6 5.05 -4.39 29.65
C SER A 6 6.22 -4.40 30.62
N GLU A 7 7.25 -5.20 30.33
CA GLU A 7 8.48 -5.28 31.12
C GLU A 7 8.28 -5.52 32.63
N GLY A 8 7.19 -6.23 33.00
CA GLY A 8 6.87 -6.56 34.38
C GLY A 8 5.99 -5.54 35.10
N GLU A 9 5.72 -4.39 34.49
CA GLU A 9 4.78 -3.39 35.00
C GLU A 9 3.40 -3.53 34.34
N VAL A 10 2.32 -3.21 35.09
CA VAL A 10 0.94 -3.35 34.59
C VAL A 10 0.20 -2.02 34.63
N ALA A 11 -0.23 -1.57 33.45
CA ALA A 11 -1.12 -0.42 33.28
C ALA A 11 -2.58 -0.90 33.22
N CYS A 12 -3.39 -0.56 34.23
CA CYS A 12 -4.82 -0.93 34.29
C CYS A 12 -5.69 0.00 33.43
N CYS A 13 -6.67 -0.56 32.72
CA CYS A 13 -7.61 0.20 31.89
C CYS A 13 -8.99 -0.45 31.82
N LYS A 14 -10.03 0.36 31.51
CA LYS A 14 -11.41 -0.13 31.33
C LYS A 14 -11.71 -0.54 29.88
N GLN A 15 -11.03 0.11 28.93
CA GLN A 15 -11.15 -0.12 27.50
C GLN A 15 -9.77 0.02 26.88
N TRP A 16 -9.52 -0.70 25.79
CA TRP A 16 -8.27 -0.70 25.05
C TRP A 16 -8.58 -0.72 23.56
N ILE A 17 -7.88 0.14 22.81
CA ILE A 17 -7.96 0.22 21.37
C ILE A 17 -6.57 -0.17 20.85
N CYS A 18 -6.53 -1.13 19.95
CA CYS A 18 -5.29 -1.61 19.32
C CYS A 18 -5.56 -2.00 17.87
N ASP A 19 -4.49 -2.06 17.08
CA ASP A 19 -4.54 -2.78 15.82
C ASP A 19 -4.51 -4.30 16.06
N LEU A 20 -4.91 -5.06 15.04
CA LEU A 20 -5.05 -6.51 15.13
C LEU A 20 -3.74 -7.25 15.42
N SER A 21 -2.56 -6.64 15.17
CA SER A 21 -1.27 -7.29 15.45
C SER A 21 -1.03 -7.53 16.95
N TYR A 22 -1.68 -6.76 17.83
CA TYR A 22 -1.60 -6.94 19.28
C TYR A 22 -2.52 -8.05 19.81
N ILE A 23 -3.33 -8.68 18.94
CA ILE A 23 -4.25 -9.75 19.33
C ILE A 23 -3.68 -11.08 18.80
N PRO A 24 -3.05 -11.92 19.66
CA PRO A 24 -2.37 -13.15 19.23
C PRO A 24 -3.30 -14.16 18.52
N ASP A 25 -4.61 -14.08 18.79
CA ASP A 25 -5.68 -14.85 18.15
C ASP A 25 -6.63 -13.97 17.32
N GLY A 26 -6.19 -12.80 16.85
CA GLY A 26 -7.01 -11.83 16.10
C GLY A 26 -7.72 -12.45 14.90
N ALA A 27 -7.10 -13.45 14.27
CA ALA A 27 -7.66 -14.27 13.19
C ALA A 27 -8.96 -15.03 13.57
N ARG A 28 -9.27 -15.20 14.86
CA ARG A 28 -10.54 -15.79 15.33
C ARG A 28 -11.65 -14.75 15.50
N LEU A 29 -11.31 -13.47 15.57
CA LEU A 29 -12.25 -12.35 15.73
C LEU A 29 -12.52 -11.62 14.41
N SER A 30 -11.61 -11.72 13.44
CA SER A 30 -11.71 -11.09 12.12
C SER A 30 -11.42 -12.11 11.02
N GLN A 31 -12.36 -12.26 10.08
CA GLN A 31 -12.15 -13.09 8.89
C GLN A 31 -11.30 -12.32 7.88
N LYS A 32 -10.25 -12.95 7.35
CA LYS A 32 -9.44 -12.39 6.27
C LYS A 32 -10.34 -11.89 5.14
N ALA A 33 -10.37 -10.58 4.92
CA ALA A 33 -11.18 -9.90 3.91
C ALA A 33 -10.53 -9.99 2.52
N GLY A 34 -9.21 -10.18 2.45
CA GLY A 34 -8.48 -10.33 1.20
C GLY A 34 -6.98 -10.17 1.38
N GLN A 35 -6.29 -9.93 0.28
CA GLN A 35 -4.89 -9.52 0.27
C GLN A 35 -4.73 -8.30 -0.64
N VAL A 36 -3.80 -7.43 -0.29
CA VAL A 36 -3.41 -6.28 -1.08
C VAL A 36 -1.93 -6.37 -1.40
N ILE A 37 -1.56 -5.99 -2.61
CA ILE A 37 -0.16 -5.84 -3.01
C ILE A 37 0.19 -4.38 -2.79
N HIS A 38 1.26 -4.09 -2.07
CA HIS A 38 1.84 -2.75 -1.98
C HIS A 38 3.11 -2.72 -2.83
N ILE A 39 3.09 -1.90 -3.88
CA ILE A 39 4.26 -1.68 -4.74
C ILE A 39 4.67 -0.23 -4.59
N ILE A 40 5.88 -0.04 -4.11
CA ILE A 40 6.51 1.27 -4.00
C ILE A 40 7.59 1.34 -5.07
N CYS A 41 7.48 2.31 -5.97
CA CYS A 41 8.50 2.59 -6.97
C CYS A 41 9.12 3.96 -6.73
N ILE A 42 10.44 4.04 -6.88
CA ILE A 42 11.19 5.30 -6.90
C ILE A 42 11.43 5.66 -8.35
N LEU A 43 11.12 6.90 -8.72
CA LEU A 43 11.33 7.45 -10.07
C LEU A 43 12.22 8.69 -10.02
N SER A 44 12.94 8.93 -11.12
CA SER A 44 13.70 10.16 -11.39
C SER A 44 12.92 11.18 -12.24
N HIS A 45 11.62 10.98 -12.43
CA HIS A 45 10.79 11.81 -13.31
C HIS A 45 9.33 11.82 -12.83
N PRO A 46 8.54 12.85 -13.19
CA PRO A 46 7.09 12.80 -13.00
C PRO A 46 6.48 11.73 -13.91
N ILE A 47 5.29 11.23 -13.53
CA ILE A 47 4.56 10.27 -14.38
C ILE A 47 4.17 10.97 -15.70
N LYS A 48 4.36 10.29 -16.84
CA LYS A 48 3.99 10.82 -18.15
C LYS A 48 2.51 11.20 -18.21
N ASN A 49 2.16 12.19 -19.02
CA ASN A 49 0.78 12.66 -19.20
C ASN A 49 0.10 13.22 -17.93
N THR A 50 0.88 13.59 -16.91
CA THR A 50 0.36 14.25 -15.70
C THR A 50 0.68 15.75 -15.63
N ASN A 51 1.10 16.35 -16.75
CA ASN A 51 1.52 17.76 -16.84
C ASN A 51 2.63 18.08 -15.82
N ASP A 52 3.64 17.21 -15.75
CA ASP A 52 4.79 17.30 -14.84
C ASP A 52 4.41 17.54 -13.37
N ALA A 53 3.30 16.93 -12.93
CA ALA A 53 2.80 17.09 -11.58
C ALA A 53 3.81 16.58 -10.52
N ASN A 54 3.86 17.28 -9.39
CA ASN A 54 4.65 16.86 -8.21
C ASN A 54 3.90 15.86 -7.31
N SER A 55 2.62 15.67 -7.57
CA SER A 55 1.79 14.66 -6.94
C SER A 55 0.55 14.42 -7.81
N CYS A 56 0.09 13.18 -7.88
CA CYS A 56 -1.17 12.86 -8.54
C CYS A 56 -1.75 11.56 -8.01
N GLN A 57 -3.03 11.35 -8.30
CA GLN A 57 -3.69 10.06 -8.16
C GLN A 57 -4.13 9.59 -9.54
N ILE A 58 -3.82 8.35 -9.86
CA ILE A 58 -4.27 7.67 -11.08
C ILE A 58 -5.14 6.51 -10.63
N ILE A 59 -6.32 6.41 -11.21
CA ILE A 59 -7.24 5.29 -11.01
C ILE A 59 -7.31 4.56 -12.35
N ILE A 60 -7.00 3.27 -12.34
CA ILE A 60 -7.17 2.37 -13.48
C ILE A 60 -8.45 1.55 -13.20
N PRO A 61 -9.58 1.88 -13.84
CA PRO A 61 -10.84 1.21 -13.56
C PRO A 61 -10.77 -0.27 -13.94
N GLN A 62 -11.32 -1.13 -13.09
CA GLN A 62 -11.26 -2.59 -13.19
C GLN A 62 -11.66 -3.13 -14.56
N ASN A 63 -12.66 -2.52 -15.21
CA ASN A 63 -13.16 -2.93 -16.52
C ASN A 63 -12.17 -2.65 -17.67
N GLN A 64 -11.24 -1.69 -17.50
CA GLN A 64 -10.21 -1.39 -18.51
C GLN A 64 -9.08 -2.41 -18.54
N VAL A 65 -8.93 -3.17 -17.45
CA VAL A 65 -7.85 -4.15 -17.25
C VAL A 65 -8.38 -5.54 -16.92
N ASN A 66 -9.68 -5.78 -17.17
CA ASN A 66 -10.36 -7.07 -16.95
C ASN A 66 -10.19 -7.65 -15.53
N ARG A 67 -10.36 -6.79 -14.53
CA ARG A 67 -10.28 -7.11 -13.10
C ARG A 67 -11.63 -6.95 -12.39
N LYS A 68 -11.70 -7.40 -11.13
CA LYS A 68 -12.83 -7.19 -10.23
C LYS A 68 -12.66 -5.98 -9.32
N SER A 69 -11.45 -5.42 -9.25
CA SER A 69 -11.08 -4.27 -8.43
C SER A 69 -10.17 -3.31 -9.20
N ASP A 70 -10.36 -2.02 -8.93
CA ASP A 70 -9.56 -0.94 -9.51
C ASP A 70 -8.10 -1.03 -9.04
N ILE A 71 -7.20 -0.46 -9.85
CA ILE A 71 -5.81 -0.23 -9.43
C ILE A 71 -5.64 1.25 -9.16
N CYS A 72 -5.29 1.60 -7.92
CA CYS A 72 -4.98 2.97 -7.53
C CYS A 72 -3.46 3.15 -7.49
N VAL A 73 -2.97 4.21 -8.13
CA VAL A 73 -1.58 4.66 -8.07
C VAL A 73 -1.53 6.06 -7.51
N CYS A 74 -0.85 6.25 -6.39
CA CYS A 74 -0.60 7.54 -5.77
C CYS A 74 0.86 7.93 -5.98
N MET A 75 1.11 9.12 -6.50
CA MET A 75 2.46 9.67 -6.67
C MET A 75 2.62 10.89 -5.78
N ILE A 76 3.73 10.93 -5.05
CA ILE A 76 4.19 12.05 -4.24
C ILE A 76 5.69 12.21 -4.48
N SER A 77 6.23 13.41 -4.25
CA SER A 77 7.63 13.71 -4.61
C SER A 77 8.37 14.47 -3.53
N TYR A 78 9.62 14.82 -3.84
CA TYR A 78 10.43 15.78 -3.09
C TYR A 78 9.69 17.06 -2.67
N ALA A 79 8.69 17.51 -3.44
CA ALA A 79 7.88 18.67 -3.09
C ALA A 79 7.10 18.50 -1.77
N HIS A 80 6.90 17.25 -1.34
CA HIS A 80 6.23 16.90 -0.08
C HIS A 80 7.24 16.51 1.02
N ASN A 81 8.54 16.70 0.81
CA ASN A 81 9.63 16.34 1.73
C ASN A 81 9.68 14.85 2.11
N VAL A 82 9.18 13.97 1.23
CA VAL A 82 9.19 12.50 1.42
C VAL A 82 10.29 11.79 0.62
N ALA A 83 10.95 12.50 -0.29
CA ALA A 83 12.01 11.98 -1.14
C ALA A 83 13.11 13.04 -1.34
N SER A 84 14.30 12.61 -1.75
CA SER A 84 15.38 13.53 -2.11
C SER A 84 15.03 14.37 -3.34
N GLN A 85 15.68 15.53 -3.48
CA GLN A 85 15.41 16.48 -4.57
C GLN A 85 15.40 15.79 -5.95
N GLY A 86 14.34 16.01 -6.73
CA GLY A 86 14.17 15.41 -8.06
C GLY A 86 13.68 13.95 -8.06
N LYS A 87 13.40 13.36 -6.89
CA LYS A 87 12.84 12.00 -6.79
C LYS A 87 11.34 12.01 -6.51
N TYR A 88 10.70 10.96 -7.01
CA TYR A 88 9.27 10.70 -6.91
C TYR A 88 9.06 9.31 -6.32
N ILE A 89 8.06 9.17 -5.47
CA ILE A 89 7.62 7.91 -4.86
C ILE A 89 6.22 7.64 -5.37
N THR A 90 6.03 6.48 -5.97
CA THR A 90 4.72 6.02 -6.43
C THR A 90 4.32 4.77 -5.70
N ILE A 91 3.08 4.72 -5.24
CA ILE A 91 2.52 3.59 -4.50
C ILE A 91 1.33 3.08 -5.31
N ALA A 92 1.43 1.83 -5.80
CA ALA A 92 0.32 1.12 -6.41
C ALA A 92 -0.22 0.07 -5.43
N SER A 93 -1.54 -0.02 -5.29
CA SER A 93 -2.16 -0.96 -4.33
C SER A 93 -3.39 -1.69 -4.86
N PRO A 94 -3.23 -2.70 -5.73
CA PRO A 94 -4.33 -3.56 -6.15
C PRO A 94 -4.64 -4.66 -5.13
N MET A 95 -5.91 -5.07 -5.09
CA MET A 95 -6.33 -6.31 -4.41
C MET A 95 -5.81 -7.53 -5.16
N VAL A 96 -5.34 -8.55 -4.46
CA VAL A 96 -4.91 -9.80 -5.10
C VAL A 96 -6.14 -10.58 -5.56
N GLU A 97 -6.24 -10.86 -6.86
CA GLU A 97 -7.34 -11.62 -7.45
C GLU A 97 -6.92 -13.02 -7.93
N THR A 98 -5.63 -13.23 -8.17
CA THR A 98 -5.04 -14.45 -8.73
C THR A 98 -3.76 -14.85 -8.00
N ALA A 99 -3.26 -16.05 -8.29
CA ALA A 99 -1.95 -16.51 -7.80
C ALA A 99 -0.77 -15.80 -8.49
N GLU A 100 -0.99 -15.17 -9.65
CA GLU A 100 0.02 -14.47 -10.44
C GLU A 100 -0.02 -12.95 -10.19
N SER A 101 0.16 -12.58 -8.92
CA SER A 101 0.05 -11.21 -8.42
C SER A 101 0.93 -10.18 -9.15
N GLU A 102 2.07 -10.59 -9.70
CA GLU A 102 2.96 -9.72 -10.48
C GLU A 102 2.41 -9.32 -11.85
N LYS A 103 1.51 -10.10 -12.45
CA LYS A 103 0.88 -9.72 -13.74
C LYS A 103 -0.24 -8.72 -13.55
N GLU A 104 -0.91 -8.78 -12.40
CA GLU A 104 -2.03 -7.90 -12.06
C GLU A 104 -1.62 -6.41 -12.00
N ILE A 105 -0.33 -6.16 -11.77
CA ILE A 105 0.24 -4.83 -11.53
C ILE A 105 0.89 -4.22 -12.76
N GLU A 106 1.05 -5.01 -13.83
CA GLU A 106 1.71 -4.61 -15.07
C GLU A 106 1.12 -3.32 -15.67
N PRO A 107 -0.21 -3.13 -15.75
CA PRO A 107 -0.80 -1.89 -16.26
C PRO A 107 -0.38 -0.64 -15.48
N ALA A 108 -0.15 -0.77 -14.17
CA ALA A 108 0.36 0.32 -13.36
C ALA A 108 1.86 0.53 -13.61
N LEU A 109 2.65 -0.55 -13.65
CA LEU A 109 4.11 -0.45 -13.84
C LEU A 109 4.50 0.15 -15.19
N GLU A 110 3.71 -0.08 -16.24
CA GLU A 110 3.94 0.51 -17.57
C GLU A 110 3.87 2.04 -17.55
N LEU A 111 2.95 2.62 -16.76
CA LEU A 111 2.81 4.08 -16.60
C LEU A 111 4.03 4.71 -15.92
N LEU A 112 4.77 3.92 -15.13
CA LEU A 112 5.83 4.38 -14.26
C LEU A 112 7.23 4.29 -14.87
N GLN A 113 7.38 3.71 -16.06
CA GLN A 113 8.69 3.50 -16.68
C GLN A 113 9.37 4.82 -17.12
N PRO A 114 10.70 4.95 -16.94
CA PRO A 114 11.63 4.01 -16.27
C PRO A 114 11.59 4.06 -14.72
N ILE A 115 11.59 2.89 -14.07
CA ILE A 115 11.62 2.78 -12.61
C ILE A 115 13.07 2.65 -12.11
N ASP A 116 13.49 3.51 -11.18
CA ASP A 116 14.82 3.43 -10.57
C ASP A 116 14.94 2.20 -9.66
N GLN A 117 13.93 1.98 -8.82
CA GLN A 117 13.87 0.86 -7.88
C GLN A 117 12.42 0.50 -7.53
N LYS A 118 12.16 -0.79 -7.32
CA LYS A 118 10.85 -1.34 -6.95
C LYS A 118 10.93 -2.11 -5.63
N PHE A 119 9.99 -1.84 -4.73
CA PHE A 119 9.79 -2.58 -3.48
C PHE A 119 8.37 -3.14 -3.49
N MET A 120 8.23 -4.43 -3.18
CA MET A 120 6.95 -5.12 -3.23
C MET A 120 6.70 -5.84 -1.91
N ALA A 121 5.50 -5.67 -1.37
CA ALA A 121 5.02 -6.40 -0.21
C ALA A 121 3.59 -6.86 -0.47
N ILE A 122 3.23 -8.05 0.03
CA ILE A 122 1.85 -8.52 0.04
C ILE A 122 1.40 -8.52 1.50
N SER A 123 0.21 -7.99 1.75
CA SER A 123 -0.34 -7.87 3.09
C SER A 123 -1.75 -8.42 3.14
N ASP A 124 -2.05 -9.13 4.23
CA ASP A 124 -3.39 -9.64 4.50
C ASP A 124 -4.26 -8.50 5.01
N LEU A 125 -5.46 -8.39 4.44
CA LEU A 125 -6.51 -7.53 4.96
C LEU A 125 -7.37 -8.36 5.89
N TRP A 126 -7.51 -7.89 7.12
CA TRP A 126 -8.24 -8.53 8.20
C TRP A 126 -9.49 -7.74 8.56
#